data_AF-A0A7C8ZWN6-F1
#
_entry.id   AF-A0A7C8ZWN6-F1
#
_cell.length_a   1.000
_cell.length_b   1.000
_cell.length_c   1.000
_cell.angle_alpha   90.00
_cell.angle_beta   90.00
_cell.angle_gamma   90.00
#
_symmetry.space_group_name_H-M   'P 1'
#
loop_
_entity.id
_entity.type
_entity.pdbx_description
1 polymer ?
#
loop_
_entity_poly.entity_id
_entity_poly.type
_entity_poly.pdbx_seq_one_letter_code
_entity_poly.pdbx_strand_id
1 'polypeptide(L)'
;VLTHRTITWEHYFGSLSTRLTGTSLQRTTFLLWQIWKARNGVVFHAEPFQPLKCLIRAKSLTAQWRIRTCMSVDTFLQGHPSIPTKIPNFIRWEPPIPGRVKLNFDGSLQNGSAAGGY
;
A
#
# COMPACT_ATOMS: atom_id res chain seq x y z
N VAL A 1 20.16 23.23 15.38
CA VAL A 1 19.81 21.81 15.65
C VAL A 1 18.65 21.44 14.75
N LEU A 2 18.94 20.77 13.62
CA LEU A 2 17.92 20.37 12.64
C LEU A 2 17.23 19.11 13.16
N THR A 3 16.01 19.26 13.66
CA THR A 3 15.15 18.12 14.03
C THR A 3 14.75 17.39 12.76
N HIS A 4 15.39 16.25 12.48
CA HIS A 4 14.90 15.27 11.52
C HIS A 4 13.56 14.73 12.04
N ARG A 5 12.45 15.37 11.64
CA ARG A 5 11.11 14.81 11.84
C ARG A 5 10.95 13.68 10.84
N THR A 6 11.13 12.45 11.30
CA THR A 6 10.79 11.25 10.53
C THR A 6 9.28 11.24 10.36
N ILE A 7 8.79 11.75 9.22
CA ILE A 7 7.39 11.62 8.85
C ILE A 7 7.16 10.14 8.56
N THR A 8 6.41 9.47 9.43
CA THR A 8 6.04 8.07 9.21
C THR A 8 5.11 7.98 8.00
N TRP A 9 5.23 6.89 7.25
CA TRP A 9 4.42 6.63 6.05
C TRP A 9 2.91 6.78 6.30
N GLU A 10 2.44 6.40 7.47
CA GLU A 10 1.03 6.52 7.87
C GLU A 10 0.58 7.99 8.02
N HIS A 11 1.42 8.85 8.60
CA HIS A 11 1.12 10.28 8.73
C HIS A 11 1.06 10.99 7.37
N TYR A 12 1.98 10.63 6.47
CA TYR A 12 2.01 11.20 5.12
C TYR A 12 0.74 10.81 4.34
N PHE A 13 0.42 9.51 4.28
CA PHE A 13 -0.76 9.02 3.56
C PHE A 13 -2.10 9.43 4.20
N GLY A 14 -2.19 9.49 5.53
CA GLY A 14 -3.39 9.96 6.23
C GLY A 14 -3.68 11.44 5.99
N SER A 15 -2.65 12.29 5.90
CA SER A 15 -2.83 13.70 5.51
C SER A 15 -3.16 13.86 4.02
N LEU A 16 -2.68 12.94 3.17
CA LEU A 16 -2.89 12.95 1.74
C LEU A 16 -4.33 12.52 1.38
N SER A 17 -4.88 11.53 2.09
CA SER A 17 -6.22 11.01 1.86
C SER A 17 -7.33 12.02 2.17
N THR A 18 -7.09 12.94 3.11
CA THR A 18 -8.04 14.01 3.45
C THR A 18 -8.07 15.15 2.42
N ARG A 19 -7.05 15.26 1.56
CA ARG A 19 -6.91 16.33 0.56
C ARG A 19 -7.10 15.88 -0.88
N LEU A 20 -7.06 14.58 -1.14
CA LEU A 20 -7.19 14.01 -2.48
C LEU A 20 -8.55 13.33 -2.67
N THR A 21 -9.23 13.67 -3.76
CA THR A 21 -10.43 12.94 -4.21
C THR A 21 -10.10 11.47 -4.50
N GLY A 22 -11.08 10.55 -4.46
CA GLY A 22 -10.83 9.10 -4.58
C GLY A 22 -9.94 8.69 -5.76
N THR A 23 -10.18 9.28 -6.95
CA THR A 23 -9.37 9.04 -8.16
C THR A 23 -7.96 9.61 -8.08
N SER A 24 -7.80 10.78 -7.44
CA SER A 24 -6.50 11.43 -7.21
C SER A 24 -5.68 10.66 -6.18
N LEU A 25 -6.32 10.16 -5.13
CA LEU A 25 -5.70 9.32 -4.10
C LEU A 25 -5.16 8.02 -4.71
N GLN A 26 -5.95 7.31 -5.52
CA GLN A 26 -5.52 6.07 -6.17
C GLN A 26 -4.32 6.27 -7.09
N ARG A 27 -4.36 7.28 -7.97
CA ARG A 27 -3.24 7.63 -8.85
C ARG A 27 -1.97 7.91 -8.06
N THR A 28 -2.10 8.66 -6.98
CA THR A 28 -0.99 9.04 -6.11
C THR A 28 -0.43 7.83 -5.38
N THR A 29 -1.29 6.95 -4.85
CA THR A 29 -0.89 5.69 -4.21
C THR A 29 -0.12 4.80 -5.17
N PHE A 30 -0.62 4.57 -6.39
CA PHE A 30 0.10 3.75 -7.37
C PHE A 30 1.44 4.36 -7.77
N LEU A 31 1.52 5.69 -7.90
CA LEU A 31 2.77 6.38 -8.20
C LEU A 31 3.80 6.23 -7.07
N LEU A 32 3.39 6.54 -5.83
CA LEU A 32 4.25 6.40 -4.64
C LEU A 32 4.73 4.96 -4.46
N TRP A 33 3.85 3.99 -4.68
CA TRP A 33 4.19 2.56 -4.63
C TRP A 33 5.25 2.17 -5.67
N GLN A 34 5.15 2.66 -6.91
CA GLN A 34 6.16 2.36 -7.93
C GLN A 34 7.50 3.01 -7.63
N ILE A 35 7.50 4.24 -7.10
CA ILE A 35 8.72 4.94 -6.66
C ILE A 35 9.39 4.14 -5.53
N TRP A 36 8.64 3.75 -4.51
CA TRP A 36 9.15 2.96 -3.40
C TRP A 36 9.78 1.64 -3.85
N LYS A 37 9.09 0.89 -4.73
CA LYS A 37 9.62 -0.36 -5.29
C LYS A 37 10.89 -0.14 -6.10
N ALA A 38 10.92 0.86 -6.98
CA ALA A 38 12.10 1.15 -7.80
C ALA A 38 13.29 1.57 -6.93
N ARG A 39 13.07 2.38 -5.89
CA ARG A 39 14.09 2.73 -4.90
C ARG A 39 14.64 1.49 -4.19
N ASN A 40 13.76 0.56 -3.80
CA ASN A 40 14.19 -0.69 -3.16
C ASN A 40 14.95 -1.61 -4.11
N GLY A 41 14.57 -1.66 -5.40
CA GLY A 41 15.36 -2.33 -6.45
C GLY A 41 16.79 -1.80 -6.53
N VAL A 42 16.95 -0.47 -6.51
CA VAL A 42 18.29 0.15 -6.52
C VAL A 42 19.08 -0.21 -5.27
N VAL A 43 18.46 -0.11 -4.09
CA VAL A 43 19.18 -0.27 -2.81
C VAL A 43 19.51 -1.73 -2.48
N PHE A 44 18.60 -2.66 -2.75
CA PHE A 44 18.74 -4.05 -2.32
C PHE A 44 19.19 -4.99 -3.44
N HIS A 45 19.00 -4.58 -4.70
CA HIS A 45 19.25 -5.43 -5.87
C HIS A 45 20.19 -4.79 -6.91
N ALA A 46 20.75 -3.61 -6.61
CA ALA A 46 21.61 -2.84 -7.50
C ALA A 46 20.97 -2.60 -8.90
N GLU A 47 19.64 -2.53 -8.96
CA GLU A 47 18.94 -2.26 -10.21
C GLU A 47 19.15 -0.81 -10.67
N PRO A 48 19.21 -0.54 -11.98
CA PRO A 48 19.27 0.83 -12.47
C PRO A 48 17.95 1.55 -12.19
N PHE A 49 18.03 2.76 -11.62
CA PHE A 49 16.85 3.58 -11.39
C PHE A 49 16.28 4.11 -12.72
N GLN A 50 15.02 3.78 -13.00
CA GLN A 50 14.33 4.18 -14.24
C GLN A 50 13.03 4.94 -13.92
N PRO A 51 13.09 6.29 -13.79
CA PRO A 51 11.93 7.10 -13.40
C PRO A 51 10.73 6.96 -14.34
N LEU A 52 11.00 6.93 -15.66
CA LEU A 52 9.94 6.81 -16.68
C LEU A 52 9.18 5.48 -16.55
N LYS A 53 9.88 4.39 -16.22
CA LYS A 53 9.29 3.07 -15.99
C LYS A 53 8.36 3.08 -14.78
N CYS A 54 8.67 3.85 -13.74
CA CYS A 54 7.80 4.02 -12.58
C CYS A 54 6.48 4.68 -12.98
N LEU A 55 6.55 5.78 -13.74
CA LEU A 55 5.37 6.50 -14.22
C LEU A 55 4.50 5.64 -15.14
N ILE A 56 5.11 4.95 -16.11
CA ILE A 56 4.40 4.06 -17.03
C ILE A 56 3.67 2.97 -16.24
N ARG A 57 4.35 2.28 -15.33
CA ARG A 57 3.73 1.23 -14.50
C ARG A 57 2.61 1.76 -13.61
N ALA A 58 2.77 2.94 -13.03
CA ALA A 58 1.73 3.56 -12.20
C ALA A 58 0.46 3.87 -13.02
N LYS A 59 0.63 4.39 -14.25
CA LYS A 59 -0.48 4.61 -15.19
C LYS A 59 -1.16 3.29 -15.58
N SER A 60 -0.39 2.26 -15.93
CA SER A 60 -0.93 0.95 -16.29
C SER A 60 -1.74 0.33 -15.15
N LEU A 61 -1.22 0.35 -13.91
CA LEU A 61 -1.95 -0.16 -12.74
C LEU A 61 -3.23 0.61 -12.45
N THR A 62 -3.19 1.95 -12.58
CA THR A 62 -4.38 2.78 -12.42
C THR A 62 -5.45 2.40 -13.45
N ALA A 63 -5.07 2.21 -14.71
CA ALA A 63 -5.99 1.81 -15.77
C ALA A 63 -6.58 0.41 -15.54
N GLN A 64 -5.74 -0.55 -15.18
CA GLN A 64 -6.17 -1.92 -14.85
C GLN A 64 -7.14 -1.94 -13.67
N TRP A 65 -6.83 -1.19 -12.60
CA TRP A 65 -7.72 -1.05 -11.45
C TRP A 65 -9.07 -0.47 -11.88
N ARG A 66 -9.08 0.62 -12.66
CA ARG A 66 -10.32 1.23 -13.15
C ARG A 66 -11.17 0.24 -13.93
N ILE A 67 -10.58 -0.52 -14.86
CA ILE A 67 -11.30 -1.53 -15.66
C ILE A 67 -11.94 -2.57 -14.73
N ARG A 68 -11.18 -3.13 -13.79
CA ARG A 68 -11.67 -4.17 -12.87
C ARG A 68 -12.76 -3.65 -11.94
N THR A 69 -12.64 -2.42 -11.45
CA THR A 69 -13.65 -1.83 -10.57
C THR A 69 -14.92 -1.46 -11.33
N CYS A 70 -14.83 -1.00 -12.58
CA CYS A 70 -16.02 -0.76 -13.42
C CYS A 70 -16.77 -2.06 -13.75
N MET A 71 -16.07 -3.16 -14.03
CA MET A 71 -16.72 -4.47 -14.27
C MET A 71 -17.32 -5.10 -13.01
N SER A 72 -16.82 -4.73 -11.84
CA SER A 72 -17.28 -5.26 -10.56
C SER A 72 -18.67 -4.74 -10.14
N VAL A 73 -19.11 -3.59 -10.62
CA VAL A 73 -20.41 -3.00 -10.22
C VAL A 73 -21.58 -3.84 -10.74
N ASP A 74 -21.44 -4.44 -11.92
CA ASP A 74 -22.50 -5.26 -12.53
C ASP A 74 -22.67 -6.64 -11.86
N THR A 75 -21.66 -7.12 -11.14
CA THR A 75 -21.69 -8.46 -10.52
C THR A 75 -22.37 -8.48 -9.14
N PHE A 76 -22.44 -7.34 -8.44
CA PHE A 76 -23.06 -7.27 -7.10
C PHE A 76 -24.59 -7.16 -7.12
N LEU A 77 -25.23 -7.00 -8.29
CA LEU A 77 -26.69 -6.90 -8.41
C LEU A 77 -27.39 -8.23 -8.71
N GLN A 78 -26.66 -9.33 -8.93
CA GLN A 78 -27.27 -10.65 -9.00
C GLN A 78 -27.45 -11.22 -7.59
N GLY A 79 -28.60 -10.91 -7.00
CA GLY A 79 -29.05 -11.44 -5.72
C GLY A 79 -29.11 -12.97 -5.76
N HIS A 80 -28.13 -13.61 -5.13
CA HIS A 80 -28.21 -15.02 -4.80
C HIS A 80 -28.89 -15.16 -3.42
N PRO A 81 -29.91 -16.02 -3.25
CA PRO A 81 -30.57 -16.20 -1.97
C PRO A 81 -29.56 -16.63 -0.90
N SER A 82 -29.58 -15.91 0.21
CA SER A 82 -28.65 -16.01 1.33
C SER A 82 -28.73 -17.37 2.01
N ILE A 83 -27.79 -18.25 1.68
CA ILE A 83 -27.39 -19.33 2.57
C ILE A 83 -26.61 -18.66 3.71
N PRO A 84 -26.88 -18.94 4.99
CA PRO A 84 -26.09 -18.40 6.10
C PRO A 84 -24.71 -19.05 6.09
N THR A 85 -23.82 -18.50 5.27
CA THR A 85 -22.40 -18.86 5.26
C THR A 85 -21.86 -18.43 6.62
N LYS A 86 -21.37 -19.39 7.43
CA LYS A 86 -20.59 -19.08 8.63
C LYS A 86 -19.57 -18.03 8.25
N ILE A 87 -19.75 -16.81 8.76
CA ILE A 87 -18.83 -15.70 8.49
C ILE A 87 -17.46 -16.21 8.90
N PRO A 88 -16.49 -16.34 7.98
CA PRO A 88 -15.15 -16.74 8.36
C PRO A 88 -14.69 -15.77 9.44
N ASN A 89 -14.19 -16.28 10.57
CA ASN A 89 -13.56 -15.43 11.57
C ASN A 89 -12.28 -14.86 10.92
N PHE A 90 -12.43 -13.73 10.23
CA PHE A 90 -11.32 -13.03 9.64
C PHE A 90 -10.51 -12.43 10.78
N ILE A 91 -9.27 -12.89 10.93
CA ILE A 91 -8.29 -12.20 11.76
C ILE A 91 -8.07 -10.83 11.11
N ARG A 92 -8.65 -9.79 11.72
CA ARG A 92 -8.49 -8.41 11.29
C ARG A 92 -7.58 -7.70 12.30
N TRP A 93 -6.75 -6.81 11.78
CA TRP A 93 -5.99 -5.92 12.63
C TRP A 93 -6.94 -4.92 13.33
N GLU A 94 -6.86 -4.86 14.65
CA GLU A 94 -7.52 -3.84 15.47
C GLU A 94 -6.47 -2.85 16.01
N PRO A 95 -6.80 -1.54 16.07
CA PRO A 95 -5.90 -0.55 16.61
C PRO A 95 -5.65 -0.78 18.12
N PRO A 96 -4.45 -0.46 18.63
CA PRO A 96 -4.15 -0.61 20.06
C PRO A 96 -5.01 0.33 20.90
N ILE A 97 -5.41 -0.15 22.08
CA ILE A 97 -6.13 0.61 23.10
C ILE A 97 -5.29 1.83 23.53
N PRO A 98 -5.91 2.98 23.88
CA PRO A 98 -5.19 4.14 24.40
C PRO A 98 -4.19 3.77 25.52
N GLY A 99 -2.98 4.33 25.44
CA GLY A 99 -1.88 4.02 26.36
C GLY A 99 -1.02 2.81 25.95
N ARG A 100 -1.35 2.11 24.85
CA ARG A 100 -0.52 1.06 24.25
C ARG A 100 0.01 1.51 22.89
N VAL A 101 1.20 1.02 22.53
CA VAL A 101 1.84 1.31 21.24
C VAL A 101 1.85 0.07 20.37
N LYS A 102 1.63 0.26 19.07
CA LYS A 102 1.89 -0.76 18.05
C LYS A 102 3.36 -0.67 17.66
N LEU A 103 4.07 -1.78 17.77
CA LEU A 103 5.42 -1.92 17.28
C LEU A 103 5.40 -2.85 16.07
N ASN A 104 5.80 -2.33 14.92
CA ASN A 104 6.01 -3.16 13.73
C ASN A 104 7.48 -3.54 13.70
N PHE A 105 7.74 -4.83 13.53
CA PHE A 105 9.08 -5.31 13.22
C PHE A 105 9.08 -5.78 11.78
N ASP A 106 10.12 -5.41 11.05
CA ASP A 106 10.38 -5.95 9.72
C ASP A 106 11.81 -6.47 9.66
N GLY A 107 12.00 -7.52 8.87
CA GLY A 107 13.28 -8.20 8.76
C GLY A 107 13.52 -8.66 7.33
N SER A 108 14.76 -8.57 6.89
CA SER A 108 15.20 -9.09 5.60
C SER A 108 16.39 -10.02 5.78
N LEU A 109 16.44 -11.02 4.90
CA LEU A 109 17.53 -11.99 4.81
C LEU A 109 18.13 -11.91 3.42
N GLN A 110 19.46 -11.85 3.34
CA GLN A 110 20.19 -11.98 2.08
C GLN A 110 21.48 -12.77 2.31
N ASN A 111 21.68 -13.86 1.54
CA ASN A 111 22.91 -14.67 1.52
C ASN A 111 23.41 -15.10 2.91
N GLY A 112 22.51 -15.55 3.79
CA GLY A 112 22.87 -16.00 5.15
C GLY A 112 23.11 -14.87 6.16
N SER A 113 22.95 -13.61 5.74
CA SER A 113 22.93 -12.45 6.62
C SER A 113 21.50 -11.97 6.85
N ALA A 114 21.19 -11.56 8.08
CA ALA A 114 19.88 -11.03 8.47
C ALA A 114 20.02 -9.59 8.99
N ALA A 115 19.09 -8.73 8.60
CA ALA A 115 18.95 -7.40 9.16
C ALA A 115 17.50 -7.20 9.63
N GLY A 116 17.33 -6.67 10.83
CA GLY A 116 16.02 -6.34 11.40
C GLY A 116 15.95 -4.85 11.75
N GLY A 117 14.78 -4.25 11.60
CA GLY A 117 14.50 -2.86 11.98
C GLY A 117 13.17 -2.72 12.72
N TYR A 118 13.07 -1.66 13.52
CA TYR A 118 11.88 -1.23 14.27
C TYR A 118 11.53 0.22 13.97
#